data_AF-A0A1Q7AT81-F1
#
_entry.id   AF-A0A1Q7AT81-F1
#
_cell.length_a   1.000
_cell.length_b   1.000
_cell.length_c   1.000
_cell.angle_alpha   90.00
_cell.angle_beta   90.00
_cell.angle_gamma   90.00
#
_symmetry.space_group_name_H-M   'P 1'
#
loop_
_entity.id
_entity.type
_entity.pdbx_description
1 polymer ?
#
loop_
_entity_poly.entity_id
_entity_poly.type
_entity_poly.pdbx_seq_one_letter_code
_entity_poly.pdbx_strand_id
1 'polypeptide(L)'
;MALAAVVGLVTAARRIGRERSAAWLIVLGVLLVTLEEPAITFWLAVSGRRGDQDGMAESVTPMARAHVLDAGVYGVAAAVFLGWVALTAFRRGESWAGRVLGWGLVVVAVTEAATTLAVYSRGLPVPGTPGGAAFGWQPLAVGLLAWAVGLWRGRSARSRRPAGTVGAPYRSR
;
A
#
# COMPACT_ATOMS: atom_id res chain seq x y z
N MET A 1 12.86 -1.35 11.45
CA MET A 1 13.32 -2.03 10.23
C MET A 1 12.64 -1.51 8.96
N ALA A 2 11.31 -1.48 8.86
CA ALA A 2 10.60 -1.00 7.66
C ALA A 2 10.94 0.45 7.25
N LEU A 3 10.97 1.39 8.21
CA LEU A 3 11.36 2.78 7.94
C LEU A 3 12.78 2.89 7.38
N ALA A 4 13.72 2.08 7.87
CA ALA A 4 15.09 2.04 7.37
C ALA A 4 15.16 1.54 5.92
N ALA A 5 14.31 0.58 5.53
CA ALA A 5 14.19 0.13 4.14
C ALA A 5 13.64 1.24 3.23
N VAL A 6 12.63 2.00 3.69
CA VAL A 6 12.11 3.18 2.96
C VAL A 6 13.20 4.23 2.79
N VAL A 7 13.89 4.61 3.87
CA VAL A 7 15.00 5.57 3.85
C VAL A 7 16.13 5.08 2.93
N GLY A 8 16.49 3.80 3.01
CA GLY A 8 17.48 3.17 2.13
C GLY A 8 17.09 3.24 0.65
N LEU A 9 15.84 2.94 0.31
CA LEU A 9 15.32 3.05 -1.06
C LEU A 9 15.29 4.49 -1.57
N VAL A 10 14.96 5.44 -0.70
CA VAL A 10 14.94 6.87 -1.02
C VAL A 10 16.33 7.41 -1.28
N THR A 11 17.31 7.03 -0.46
CA THR A 11 18.72 7.48 -0.56
C THR A 11 19.45 6.80 -1.71
N ALA A 12 19.22 5.50 -1.94
CA ALA A 12 19.79 4.74 -3.05
C ALA A 12 19.17 5.07 -4.43
N ALA A 13 18.14 5.91 -4.47
CA ALA A 13 17.41 6.25 -5.69
C ALA A 13 18.28 6.85 -6.82
N ARG A 14 19.40 7.51 -6.48
CA ARG A 14 20.37 8.01 -7.46
C ARG A 14 21.13 6.88 -8.17
N ARG A 15 21.34 5.74 -7.49
CA ARG A 15 22.06 4.57 -8.05
C ARG A 15 21.15 3.61 -8.81
N ILE A 16 19.92 3.42 -8.34
CA ILE A 16 18.99 2.41 -8.87
C ILE A 16 18.08 2.97 -9.98
N GLY A 17 18.05 4.29 -10.14
CA GLY A 17 17.17 5.01 -11.06
C GLY A 17 15.85 5.42 -10.40
N ARG A 18 15.39 6.65 -10.67
CA ARG A 18 14.22 7.25 -10.00
C ARG A 18 12.94 6.45 -10.21
N GLU A 19 12.71 5.93 -11.41
CA GLU A 19 11.51 5.16 -11.77
C GLU A 19 11.48 3.80 -11.06
N ARG A 20 12.63 3.12 -10.99
CA ARG A 20 12.76 1.84 -10.31
C ARG A 20 12.62 1.98 -8.79
N SER A 21 13.22 3.02 -8.21
CA SER A 21 13.04 3.37 -6.80
C SER A 21 11.57 3.70 -6.48
N ALA A 22 10.91 4.50 -7.32
CA ALA A 22 9.49 4.83 -7.16
C ALA A 22 8.60 3.59 -7.16
N ALA A 23 8.79 2.67 -8.10
CA ALA A 23 8.03 1.43 -8.16
C ALA A 23 8.26 0.53 -6.93
N TRP A 24 9.51 0.40 -6.48
CA TRP A 24 9.82 -0.39 -5.28
C TRP A 24 9.25 0.21 -3.99
N LEU A 25 9.19 1.53 -3.88
CA LEU A 25 8.52 2.20 -2.77
C LEU A 25 7.01 1.89 -2.74
N ILE A 26 6.37 1.83 -3.90
CA ILE A 26 4.96 1.42 -4.01
C ILE A 26 4.79 -0.04 -3.60
N VAL A 27 5.63 -0.95 -4.11
CA VAL A 27 5.57 -2.38 -3.75
C VAL A 27 5.78 -2.59 -2.26
N LEU A 28 6.77 -1.92 -1.66
CA LEU A 28 7.01 -1.97 -0.22
C LEU A 28 5.80 -1.42 0.56
N GLY A 29 5.22 -0.31 0.09
CA GLY A 29 4.04 0.28 0.69
C GLY A 29 2.84 -0.66 0.69
N VAL A 30 2.53 -1.24 -0.47
CA VAL A 30 1.47 -2.24 -0.66
C VAL A 30 1.72 -3.47 0.22
N LEU A 31 2.95 -3.99 0.25
CA LEU A 31 3.31 -5.15 1.05
C LEU A 31 3.07 -4.89 2.55
N LEU A 32 3.52 -3.75 3.07
CA LEU A 32 3.36 -3.43 4.48
C LEU A 32 1.89 -3.29 4.89
N VAL A 33 1.07 -2.63 4.06
CA VAL A 33 -0.39 -2.56 4.27
C VAL A 33 -1.02 -3.95 4.20
N THR A 34 -0.60 -4.78 3.25
CA THR A 34 -1.17 -6.14 3.06
C THR A 34 -0.90 -7.04 4.25
N LEU A 35 0.29 -6.93 4.84
CA LEU A 35 0.67 -7.71 6.01
C LEU A 35 -0.17 -7.34 7.24
N GLU A 36 -0.51 -6.07 7.41
CA GLU A 36 -1.30 -5.62 8.57
C GLU A 36 -2.79 -5.91 8.42
N GLU A 37 -3.34 -5.85 7.21
CA GLU A 37 -4.79 -5.84 7.04
C GLU A 37 -5.31 -7.11 6.35
N PRO A 38 -5.17 -7.31 5.02
CA PRO A 38 -5.59 -8.54 4.35
C PRO A 38 -5.02 -9.84 4.94
N ALA A 39 -3.72 -9.88 5.24
CA ALA A 39 -3.06 -11.09 5.72
C ALA A 39 -3.47 -11.43 7.16
N ILE A 40 -3.57 -10.42 8.03
CA ILE A 40 -4.09 -10.62 9.40
C ILE A 40 -5.58 -10.98 9.34
N THR A 41 -6.38 -10.33 8.50
CA THR A 41 -7.80 -10.68 8.33
C THR A 41 -7.99 -12.15 7.94
N PHE A 42 -7.21 -12.62 6.97
CA PHE A 42 -7.20 -14.03 6.59
C PHE A 42 -6.75 -14.93 7.76
N TRP A 43 -5.67 -14.57 8.44
CA TRP A 43 -5.16 -15.31 9.59
C TRP A 43 -6.20 -15.42 10.72
N LEU A 44 -6.81 -14.30 11.14
CA LEU A 44 -7.85 -14.28 12.18
C LEU A 44 -9.02 -15.19 11.81
N ALA A 45 -9.36 -15.30 10.52
CA ALA A 45 -10.42 -16.18 10.06
C ALA A 45 -10.07 -17.68 10.10
N VAL A 46 -8.80 -18.06 10.33
CA VAL A 46 -8.37 -19.47 10.37
C VAL A 46 -7.74 -19.92 11.70
N SER A 47 -7.25 -19.00 12.53
CA SER A 47 -6.30 -19.32 13.61
C SER A 47 -6.88 -20.02 14.84
N GLY A 48 -8.19 -19.95 15.05
CA GLY A 48 -8.86 -20.45 16.26
C GLY A 48 -8.31 -19.81 17.55
N ARG A 49 -8.84 -20.21 18.71
CA ARG A 49 -8.47 -19.59 20.01
C ARG A 49 -7.01 -19.74 20.45
N ARG A 50 -6.26 -20.69 19.86
CA ARG A 50 -4.83 -20.88 20.17
C ARG A 50 -3.92 -19.89 19.43
N GLY A 51 -4.32 -19.43 18.25
CA GLY A 51 -3.53 -18.53 17.40
C GLY A 51 -4.07 -17.10 17.32
N ASP A 52 -5.28 -16.87 17.83
CA ASP A 52 -5.94 -15.58 17.94
C ASP A 52 -6.59 -15.47 19.33
N GLN A 53 -6.15 -14.50 20.15
CA GLN A 53 -6.67 -14.28 21.50
C GLN A 53 -8.13 -13.82 21.48
N ASP A 54 -8.55 -13.12 20.42
CA ASP A 54 -9.93 -12.67 20.24
C ASP A 54 -10.83 -13.81 19.75
N GLY A 55 -10.23 -14.91 19.26
CA GLY A 55 -10.92 -16.12 18.84
C GLY A 55 -11.96 -15.89 17.74
N MET A 56 -11.74 -14.92 16.84
CA MET A 56 -12.74 -14.45 15.88
C MET A 56 -13.33 -15.59 15.05
N ALA A 57 -12.49 -16.51 14.55
CA ALA A 57 -12.91 -17.66 13.76
C ALA A 57 -13.97 -18.57 14.44
N GLU A 58 -14.02 -18.58 15.77
CA GLU A 58 -14.97 -19.37 16.56
C GLU A 58 -16.16 -18.54 17.08
N SER A 59 -16.04 -17.21 17.05
CA SER A 59 -17.01 -16.27 17.60
C SER A 59 -18.05 -15.78 16.58
N VAL A 60 -17.86 -16.05 15.29
CA VAL A 60 -18.77 -15.64 14.20
C VAL A 60 -19.41 -16.84 13.51
N THR A 61 -20.53 -16.63 12.82
CA THR A 61 -21.19 -17.69 12.05
C THR A 61 -20.31 -18.20 10.89
N PRO A 62 -20.49 -19.44 10.42
CA PRO A 62 -19.74 -19.95 9.26
C PRO A 62 -19.87 -19.09 8.00
N MET A 63 -21.06 -18.51 7.77
CA MET A 63 -21.30 -17.60 6.65
C MET A 63 -20.48 -16.31 6.78
N ALA A 64 -20.49 -15.66 7.95
CA ALA A 64 -19.70 -14.45 8.18
C ALA A 64 -18.19 -14.75 8.03
N ARG A 65 -17.74 -15.88 8.58
CA ARG A 65 -16.34 -16.34 8.44
C ARG A 65 -15.92 -16.51 6.98
N ALA A 66 -16.78 -17.07 6.13
CA ALA A 66 -16.50 -17.20 4.70
C ALA A 66 -16.26 -15.84 4.03
N HIS A 67 -17.08 -14.83 4.33
CA HIS A 67 -16.88 -13.48 3.80
C HIS A 67 -15.58 -12.83 4.30
N VAL A 68 -15.17 -13.08 5.55
CA VAL A 68 -13.89 -12.59 6.07
C VAL A 68 -12.71 -13.25 5.34
N LEU A 69 -12.79 -14.57 5.08
CA LEU A 69 -11.80 -15.27 4.26
C LEU A 69 -11.72 -14.70 2.85
N ASP A 70 -12.86 -14.51 2.18
CA ASP A 70 -12.93 -13.94 0.84
C ASP A 70 -12.33 -12.53 0.80
N ALA A 71 -12.63 -11.69 1.80
CA ALA A 71 -12.06 -10.35 1.92
C ALA A 71 -10.52 -10.39 2.06
N GLY A 72 -9.99 -11.29 2.89
CA GLY A 72 -8.55 -11.50 3.01
C GLY A 72 -7.91 -11.96 1.70
N VAL A 73 -8.49 -12.95 1.02
CA VAL A 73 -8.00 -13.47 -0.26
C VAL A 73 -8.03 -12.40 -1.35
N TYR A 74 -9.14 -11.68 -1.50
CA TYR A 74 -9.27 -10.61 -2.48
C TYR A 74 -8.32 -9.44 -2.17
N GLY A 75 -8.11 -9.10 -0.89
CA GLY A 75 -7.14 -8.09 -0.49
C GLY A 75 -5.71 -8.46 -0.89
N VAL A 76 -5.28 -9.70 -0.63
CA VAL A 76 -3.95 -10.20 -1.04
C VAL A 76 -3.83 -10.23 -2.58
N ALA A 77 -4.86 -10.70 -3.29
CA ALA A 77 -4.86 -10.72 -4.75
C ALA A 77 -4.76 -9.30 -5.35
N ALA A 78 -5.50 -8.34 -4.78
CA ALA A 78 -5.42 -6.93 -5.17
C ALA A 78 -4.01 -6.36 -4.91
N ALA A 79 -3.39 -6.69 -3.79
CA ALA A 79 -2.02 -6.28 -3.48
C ALA A 79 -1.01 -6.80 -4.50
N VAL A 80 -1.11 -8.08 -4.88
CA VAL A 80 -0.28 -8.69 -5.93
C VAL A 80 -0.48 -7.97 -7.26
N PHE A 81 -1.73 -7.69 -7.64
CA PHE A 81 -2.06 -6.95 -8.85
C PHE A 81 -1.46 -5.54 -8.85
N LEU A 82 -1.62 -4.78 -7.76
CA LEU A 82 -1.05 -3.43 -7.65
C LEU A 82 0.48 -3.45 -7.67
N GLY A 83 1.11 -4.42 -7.01
CA GLY A 83 2.55 -4.65 -7.09
C GLY A 83 3.02 -4.93 -8.53
N TRP A 84 2.28 -5.76 -9.26
CA TRP A 84 2.54 -6.02 -10.68
C TRP A 84 2.39 -4.76 -11.54
N VAL A 85 1.31 -3.98 -11.36
CA VAL A 85 1.11 -2.69 -12.06
C VAL A 85 2.25 -1.72 -11.77
N ALA A 86 2.71 -1.65 -10.51
CA ALA A 86 3.84 -0.82 -10.10
C ALA A 86 5.14 -1.23 -10.79
N LEU A 87 5.43 -2.54 -10.88
CA LEU A 87 6.65 -3.06 -11.50
C LEU A 87 6.61 -3.12 -13.03
N THR A 88 5.45 -2.95 -13.65
CA THR A 88 5.29 -3.02 -15.12
C THR A 88 4.88 -1.67 -15.70
N ALA A 89 3.58 -1.40 -15.79
CA ALA A 89 3.01 -0.24 -16.46
C ALA A 89 3.49 1.09 -15.83
N PHE A 90 3.55 1.17 -14.50
CA PHE A 90 4.02 2.38 -13.83
C PHE A 90 5.50 2.67 -14.11
N ARG A 91 6.35 1.63 -14.14
CA ARG A 91 7.76 1.76 -14.54
C ARG A 91 7.93 2.16 -16.00
N ARG A 92 7.01 1.79 -16.88
CA ARG A 92 6.98 2.23 -18.29
C ARG A 92 6.50 3.67 -18.47
N GLY A 93 5.99 4.29 -17.40
CA GLY A 93 5.50 5.67 -17.42
C GLY A 93 4.03 5.81 -17.80
N GLU A 94 3.30 4.71 -17.93
CA GLU A 94 1.88 4.69 -18.31
C GLU A 94 1.03 5.57 -17.37
N SER A 95 0.23 6.45 -17.94
CA SER A 95 -0.54 7.44 -17.16
C SER A 95 -1.67 6.80 -16.35
N TRP A 96 -2.31 5.76 -16.89
CA TRP A 96 -3.38 5.01 -16.23
C TRP A 96 -2.87 4.25 -14.99
N ALA A 97 -1.65 3.72 -15.03
CA ALA A 97 -1.07 2.97 -13.91
C ALA A 97 -0.92 3.85 -12.66
N GLY A 98 -0.51 5.11 -12.85
CA GLY A 98 -0.47 6.08 -11.76
C GLY A 98 -1.85 6.39 -11.16
N ARG A 99 -2.91 6.39 -11.99
CA ARG A 99 -4.29 6.58 -11.52
C ARG A 99 -4.79 5.37 -10.72
N VAL A 100 -4.56 4.16 -11.23
CA VAL A 100 -4.94 2.90 -10.53
C VAL A 100 -4.26 2.81 -9.17
N LEU A 101 -2.94 3.03 -9.13
CA LEU A 101 -2.17 3.01 -7.88
C LEU A 101 -2.57 4.16 -6.95
N GLY A 102 -2.93 5.32 -7.48
CA GLY A 102 -3.43 6.45 -6.69
C GLY A 102 -4.80 6.18 -6.06
N TRP A 103 -5.74 5.64 -6.83
CA TRP A 103 -7.05 5.23 -6.30
C TRP A 103 -6.93 4.12 -5.27
N GLY A 104 -6.06 3.12 -5.51
CA GLY A 104 -5.77 2.10 -4.51
C GLY A 104 -5.30 2.70 -3.19
N LEU A 105 -4.37 3.65 -3.23
CA LEU A 105 -3.89 4.35 -2.03
C LEU A 105 -5.04 5.09 -1.31
N VAL A 106 -5.89 5.80 -2.04
CA VAL A 106 -7.03 6.55 -1.45
C VAL A 106 -8.02 5.59 -0.79
N VAL A 107 -8.42 4.53 -1.47
CA VAL A 107 -9.37 3.55 -0.92
C VAL A 107 -8.83 2.92 0.35
N VAL A 108 -7.57 2.48 0.35
CA VAL A 108 -6.92 1.95 1.56
C VAL A 108 -6.92 3.02 2.66
N ALA A 109 -6.36 4.20 2.40
CA ALA A 109 -6.24 5.24 3.42
C ALA A 109 -7.59 5.67 4.03
N VAL A 110 -8.65 5.74 3.23
CA VAL A 110 -10.01 6.05 3.70
C VAL A 110 -10.56 4.91 4.54
N THR A 111 -10.34 3.66 4.12
CA THR A 111 -10.78 2.48 4.88
C THR A 111 -10.10 2.44 6.24
N GLU A 112 -8.78 2.63 6.28
CA GLU A 112 -7.99 2.68 7.52
C GLU A 112 -8.39 3.81 8.45
N ALA A 113 -8.64 5.00 7.89
CA ALA A 113 -9.13 6.12 8.68
C ALA A 113 -10.53 5.83 9.24
N ALA A 114 -11.42 5.24 8.45
CA ALA A 114 -12.78 4.91 8.88
C ALA A 114 -12.79 3.84 9.97
N THR A 115 -12.03 2.75 9.81
CA THR A 115 -11.94 1.68 10.83
C THR A 115 -11.31 2.21 12.12
N THR A 116 -10.27 3.03 12.01
CA THR A 116 -9.65 3.68 13.17
C THR A 116 -10.61 4.58 13.91
N LEU A 117 -11.33 5.45 13.20
CA LEU A 117 -12.18 6.46 13.83
C LEU A 117 -13.51 5.89 14.33
N ALA A 118 -14.06 4.87 13.66
CA ALA A 118 -15.41 4.38 13.91
C ALA A 118 -15.47 3.00 14.59
N VAL A 119 -14.43 2.17 14.48
CA VAL A 119 -14.44 0.80 15.02
C VAL A 119 -13.51 0.68 16.22
N TYR A 120 -12.23 1.04 16.05
CA TYR A 120 -11.26 0.90 17.13
C TYR A 120 -10.13 1.92 17.03
N SER A 121 -10.23 2.97 17.86
CA SER A 121 -9.24 4.03 17.99
C SER A 121 -7.98 3.53 18.72
N ARG A 122 -7.15 2.74 18.04
CA ARG A 122 -5.86 2.29 18.57
C ARG A 122 -4.93 3.48 18.83
N GLY A 123 -4.85 3.99 20.06
CA GLY A 123 -3.78 4.91 20.48
C GLY A 123 -3.76 6.30 19.82
N LEU A 124 -4.85 6.75 19.18
CA LEU A 124 -5.07 8.18 19.01
C LEU A 124 -5.22 8.81 20.40
N PRO A 125 -4.70 10.02 20.65
CA PRO A 125 -4.90 10.72 21.92
C PRO A 125 -6.35 11.20 22.02
N VAL A 126 -7.27 10.25 22.18
CA VAL A 126 -8.68 10.48 22.47
C VAL A 126 -8.83 10.21 23.97
N PRO A 127 -9.36 11.16 24.76
CA PRO A 127 -9.51 10.96 26.20
C PRO A 127 -10.33 9.69 26.49
N GLY A 128 -9.77 8.74 27.25
CA GLY A 128 -10.51 7.63 27.84
C GLY A 128 -10.21 6.21 27.33
N THR A 129 -9.31 5.99 26.36
CA THR A 129 -8.95 4.62 25.93
C THR A 129 -7.83 4.03 26.79
N PRO A 130 -8.06 2.93 27.54
CA PRO A 130 -7.01 2.25 28.31
C PRO A 130 -5.97 1.64 27.36
N GLY A 131 -4.71 1.73 27.79
CA GLY A 131 -3.54 1.32 27.02
C GLY A 131 -3.57 -0.13 26.54
N GLY A 132 -3.35 -0.29 25.24
CA GLY A 132 -2.78 -1.47 24.61
C GLY A 132 -1.72 -0.97 23.64
N ALA A 133 -0.56 -1.63 23.59
CA ALA A 133 0.62 -1.22 22.84
C ALA A 133 0.31 -0.68 21.43
N ALA A 134 1.14 0.24 20.94
CA ALA A 134 1.15 0.81 19.60
C ALA A 134 1.44 -0.23 18.47
N PHE A 135 0.74 -1.36 18.48
CA PHE A 135 0.84 -2.44 17.52
C PHE A 135 0.05 -2.10 16.26
N GLY A 136 0.70 -2.26 15.09
CA GLY A 136 0.09 -2.18 13.75
C GLY A 136 0.16 -0.81 13.05
N TRP A 137 0.18 0.31 13.78
CA TRP A 137 0.25 1.64 13.15
C TRP A 137 1.55 1.90 12.41
N GLN A 138 2.67 1.41 12.95
CA GLN A 138 3.98 1.74 12.39
C GLN A 138 4.15 1.13 11.00
N PRO A 139 3.88 -0.16 10.76
CA PRO A 139 3.98 -0.73 9.41
C PRO A 139 2.95 -0.13 8.44
N LEU A 140 1.72 0.11 8.90
CA LEU A 140 0.67 0.70 8.09
C LEU A 140 0.98 2.14 7.66
N ALA A 141 1.34 3.02 8.60
CA ALA A 141 1.70 4.40 8.33
C ALA A 141 2.96 4.49 7.45
N VAL A 142 3.97 3.66 7.72
CA VAL A 142 5.18 3.57 6.88
C VAL A 142 4.83 3.06 5.49
N GLY A 143 3.89 2.11 5.38
CA GLY A 143 3.43 1.56 4.11
C GLY A 143 2.72 2.60 3.25
N LEU A 144 1.74 3.31 3.83
CA LEU A 144 1.03 4.41 3.18
C LEU A 144 1.99 5.53 2.75
N LEU A 145 2.93 5.90 3.61
CA LEU A 145 3.95 6.89 3.30
C LEU A 145 4.85 6.45 2.14
N ALA A 146 5.35 5.21 2.17
CA ALA A 146 6.19 4.66 1.12
C ALA A 146 5.46 4.67 -0.23
N TRP A 147 4.19 4.25 -0.25
CA TRP A 147 3.36 4.29 -1.45
C TRP A 147 3.16 5.71 -1.97
N ALA A 148 2.78 6.65 -1.10
CA ALA A 148 2.59 8.05 -1.46
C ALA A 148 3.88 8.68 -2.04
N VAL A 149 5.03 8.43 -1.40
CA VAL A 149 6.33 8.90 -1.89
C VAL A 149 6.68 8.27 -3.24
N GLY A 150 6.40 6.98 -3.43
CA GLY A 150 6.58 6.30 -4.71
C GLY A 150 5.79 6.96 -5.84
N LEU A 151 4.50 7.25 -5.61
CA LEU A 151 3.65 7.96 -6.56
C LEU A 151 4.17 9.37 -6.88
N TRP A 152 4.54 10.12 -5.84
CA TRP A 152 5.09 11.47 -6.00
C TRP A 152 6.36 11.48 -6.84
N ARG A 153 7.32 10.59 -6.54
CA ARG A 153 8.57 10.48 -7.29
C ARG A 153 8.35 10.07 -8.74
N GLY A 154 7.40 9.17 -9.00
CA GLY A 154 7.05 8.74 -10.36
C GLY A 154 6.35 9.83 -11.18
N ARG A 155 5.60 10.74 -10.54
CA ARG A 155 5.10 11.96 -11.21
C ARG A 155 6.22 12.91 -11.61
N SER A 156 7.14 13.21 -10.67
CA SER A 156 8.24 14.16 -10.95
C SER A 156 9.22 13.68 -12.01
N ALA A 157 9.39 12.37 -12.18
CA ALA A 157 10.23 11.81 -13.24
C ALA A 157 9.61 12.05 -14.64
N ARG A 158 8.30 11.88 -14.77
CA ARG A 158 7.58 12.08 -16.04
C ARG A 158 7.56 13.53 -16.49
N SER A 159 7.36 14.48 -15.57
CA SER A 159 7.37 15.90 -15.90
C SER A 159 8.75 16.46 -16.24
N ARG A 160 9.83 15.73 -15.96
CA ARG A 160 11.21 16.10 -16.33
C ARG A 160 11.69 15.46 -17.64
N ARG A 161 10.92 14.57 -18.26
CA ARG A 161 11.25 14.05 -19.58
C ARG A 161 11.04 15.21 -20.56
N PRO A 162 12.10 15.73 -21.23
CA PRO A 162 11.91 16.75 -22.25
C PRO A 162 10.94 16.19 -23.28
N ALA A 163 9.95 16.99 -23.67
CA ALA A 163 9.12 16.67 -24.82
C ALA A 163 10.08 16.44 -25.98
N GLY A 164 10.25 15.19 -26.38
CA GLY A 164 11.07 14.85 -27.53
C GLY A 164 10.58 15.71 -28.68
N THR A 165 11.51 16.47 -29.25
CA THR A 165 11.46 17.16 -30.53
C THR A 165 10.33 16.64 -31.42
N VAL A 166 9.16 17.29 -31.34
CA VAL A 166 8.16 17.23 -32.39
C VAL A 166 8.88 17.68 -33.65
N GLY A 167 8.92 16.79 -34.65
CA GLY A 167 9.85 16.81 -35.76
C GLY A 167 10.07 18.20 -36.34
N ALA A 168 11.34 18.57 -36.52
CA ALA A 168 11.68 19.66 -37.40
C ALA A 168 11.06 19.37 -38.78
N PRO A 169 10.23 20.27 -39.33
CA PRO A 169 9.68 20.08 -40.65
C PRO A 169 10.85 19.96 -41.64
N TYR A 170 10.89 18.86 -42.37
CA TYR A 170 11.77 18.64 -43.50
C TYR A 170 11.62 19.84 -44.45
N ARG A 171 12.64 20.71 -44.52
CA ARG A 171 12.72 21.72 -45.59
C ARG A 171 13.28 21.03 -46.82
N SER A 172 12.43 20.76 -47.80
CA SER A 172 12.85 20.47 -49.18
C SER A 172 13.60 21.68 -49.73
N ARG A 173 14.79 21.43 -50.28
CA ARG A 173 15.56 22.39 -51.07
C ARG A 173 14.97 22.54 -52.46
#